data_AF-A0A7J6SBM6-F1
#
_entry.id   AF-A0A7J6SBM6-F1
#
_cell.length_a   1.000
_cell.length_b   1.000
_cell.length_c   1.000
_cell.angle_alpha   90.00
_cell.angle_beta   90.00
_cell.angle_gamma   90.00
#
_symmetry.space_group_name_H-M   'P 1'
#
loop_
_entity.id
_entity.type
_entity.pdbx_description
1 polymer ?
#
loop_
_entity_poly.entity_id
_entity_poly.type
_entity_poly.pdbx_seq_one_letter_code
_entity_poly.pdbx_strand_id
1 'polypeptide(L)'
;MRVGGGAFWANVIPLAEEIEESHDPKKFLENTRGIMEDLATVIRRKEYKVRSLNRCNLTFAGAPDYVAAVQVYCHVKEAIKPHPVYLHPDNQKLLRSETRYINMDTGAILDKDTEVRSYVDFGGEHVPITYGDIAKMKTFDADENDRGRENTQVFAAGNGEADGEGEEAEVEETISGSLEIIGFKNRRKLKFQHRIGHGYFIYPHEGRITGSKRLVEALCCRMAKLGKIALV
;
A
#
# COMPACT_ATOMS: atom_id res chain seq x y z
N MET A 1 1.74 -47.35 -28.08
CA MET A 1 2.64 -46.19 -27.91
C MET A 1 1.81 -45.03 -27.37
N ARG A 2 1.79 -44.79 -26.05
CA ARG A 2 1.08 -43.64 -25.45
C ARG A 2 2.01 -42.43 -25.50
N VAL A 3 1.82 -41.55 -26.48
CA VAL A 3 2.49 -40.25 -26.49
C VAL A 3 1.73 -39.38 -25.48
N GLY A 4 2.38 -39.08 -24.34
CA GLY A 4 1.83 -38.22 -23.30
C GLY A 4 1.58 -36.81 -23.86
N GLY A 5 0.33 -36.36 -23.83
CA GLY A 5 -0.12 -35.06 -24.35
C GLY A 5 0.33 -33.83 -23.56
N GLY A 6 1.54 -33.84 -22.99
CA GLY A 6 2.10 -32.74 -22.20
C GLY A 6 3.13 -31.86 -22.93
N ALA A 7 3.49 -32.17 -24.18
CA ALA A 7 4.68 -31.60 -24.82
C ALA A 7 4.48 -30.26 -25.56
N PHE A 8 3.28 -29.98 -26.08
CA PHE A 8 3.08 -28.80 -26.92
C PHE A 8 2.94 -27.51 -26.10
N TRP A 9 1.98 -27.47 -25.16
CA TRP A 9 1.67 -26.26 -24.39
C TRP A 9 2.76 -25.85 -23.39
N ALA A 10 3.62 -26.79 -22.98
CA ALA A 10 4.75 -26.50 -22.09
C ALA A 10 5.74 -25.48 -22.68
N ASN A 11 5.87 -25.44 -24.01
CA ASN A 11 6.76 -24.52 -24.71
C ASN A 11 6.05 -23.25 -25.22
N VAL A 12 4.73 -23.16 -25.02
CA VAL A 12 3.90 -22.05 -25.52
C VAL A 12 3.46 -21.14 -24.37
N ILE A 13 3.18 -21.70 -23.20
CA ILE A 13 2.80 -20.92 -22.03
C ILE A 13 4.06 -20.30 -21.42
N PRO A 14 4.12 -18.96 -21.24
CA PRO A 14 5.24 -18.34 -20.54
C PRO A 14 5.21 -18.81 -19.09
N LEU A 15 6.17 -19.67 -18.75
CA LEU A 15 6.48 -20.02 -17.38
C LEU A 15 7.43 -18.94 -16.87
N ALA A 16 7.08 -18.29 -15.76
CA ALA A 16 8.02 -17.36 -15.13
C ALA A 16 9.31 -18.11 -14.76
N GLU A 17 10.47 -17.45 -14.86
CA GLU A 17 11.75 -18.08 -14.55
C GLU A 17 11.92 -18.34 -13.04
N GLU A 18 11.25 -17.53 -12.20
CA GLU A 18 11.11 -17.72 -10.75
C GLU A 18 9.66 -18.12 -10.39
N ILE A 19 9.36 -19.42 -10.43
CA ILE A 19 8.08 -19.95 -9.94
C ILE A 19 8.28 -20.37 -8.49
N GLU A 20 7.78 -19.55 -7.54
CA GLU A 20 7.43 -20.05 -6.21
C GLU A 20 6.57 -21.30 -6.36
N GLU A 21 6.88 -22.36 -5.61
CA GLU A 21 6.31 -23.72 -5.66
C GLU A 21 4.76 -23.78 -5.70
N SER A 22 4.09 -22.69 -5.31
CA SER A 22 2.63 -22.49 -5.40
C SER A 22 2.09 -22.22 -6.81
N HIS A 23 2.95 -21.98 -7.81
CA HIS A 23 2.61 -21.63 -9.18
C HIS A 23 2.96 -22.74 -10.20
N ASP A 24 2.92 -24.02 -9.81
CA ASP A 24 3.19 -25.13 -10.73
C ASP A 24 2.13 -25.20 -11.87
N PRO A 25 2.53 -24.97 -13.13
CA PRO A 25 1.65 -25.00 -14.30
C PRO A 25 1.03 -26.38 -14.56
N LYS A 26 1.63 -27.47 -14.05
CA LYS A 26 1.09 -28.83 -14.23
C LYS A 26 -0.14 -29.06 -13.34
N LYS A 27 -0.06 -28.68 -12.07
CA LYS A 27 -1.21 -28.67 -11.15
C LYS A 27 -2.34 -27.74 -11.63
N PHE A 28 -1.98 -26.63 -12.28
CA PHE A 28 -2.93 -25.71 -12.89
C PHE A 28 -3.82 -26.37 -13.96
N LEU A 29 -3.23 -27.15 -14.88
CA LEU A 29 -3.96 -27.80 -15.96
C LEU A 29 -4.82 -28.98 -15.48
N GLU A 30 -4.35 -29.72 -14.48
CA GLU A 30 -5.07 -30.86 -13.90
C GLU A 30 -6.36 -30.41 -13.20
N ASN A 31 -6.34 -29.27 -12.49
CA ASN A 31 -7.50 -28.75 -11.77
C ASN A 31 -8.58 -28.15 -12.70
N THR A 32 -8.22 -27.67 -13.89
CA THR A 32 -9.15 -27.00 -14.81
C THR A 32 -10.11 -27.93 -15.58
N ARG A 33 -9.97 -29.25 -15.47
CA ARG A 33 -10.75 -30.22 -16.27
C ARG A 33 -12.15 -30.55 -15.74
N GLY A 34 -12.46 -30.24 -14.47
CA GLY A 34 -13.64 -30.82 -13.80
C GLY A 34 -14.86 -29.90 -13.70
N ILE A 35 -14.68 -28.61 -13.40
CA ILE A 35 -15.77 -27.75 -12.91
C ILE A 35 -15.60 -26.32 -13.46
N MET A 36 -16.70 -25.74 -13.96
CA MET A 36 -16.73 -24.36 -14.50
C MET A 36 -16.34 -23.30 -13.46
N GLU A 37 -16.68 -23.53 -12.19
CA GLU A 37 -16.34 -22.66 -11.06
C GLU A 37 -14.82 -22.63 -10.77
N ASP A 38 -14.17 -23.78 -10.89
CA ASP A 38 -12.71 -23.89 -10.75
C ASP A 38 -12.02 -23.14 -11.88
N LEU A 39 -12.52 -23.27 -13.11
CA LEU A 39 -12.00 -22.53 -14.27
C LEU A 39 -12.14 -21.01 -14.08
N ALA A 40 -13.31 -20.53 -13.63
CA ALA A 40 -13.51 -19.11 -13.37
C ALA A 40 -12.57 -18.57 -12.28
N THR A 41 -12.31 -19.37 -11.23
CA THR A 41 -11.36 -19.01 -10.16
C THR A 41 -9.94 -18.92 -10.70
N VAL A 42 -9.55 -19.85 -11.58
CA VAL A 42 -8.24 -19.88 -12.22
C VAL A 42 -8.03 -18.68 -13.14
N ILE A 43 -9.03 -18.32 -13.94
CA ILE A 43 -8.99 -17.13 -14.81
C ILE A 43 -8.83 -15.87 -13.96
N ARG A 44 -9.65 -15.70 -12.91
CA ARG A 44 -9.59 -14.53 -12.02
C ARG A 44 -8.24 -14.32 -11.34
N ARG A 45 -7.52 -15.40 -11.02
CA ARG A 45 -6.15 -15.31 -10.46
C ARG A 45 -5.15 -14.68 -11.42
N LYS A 46 -5.36 -14.81 -12.73
CA LYS A 46 -4.48 -14.26 -13.78
C LYS A 46 -5.01 -12.98 -14.43
N GLU A 47 -6.31 -12.70 -14.28
CA GLU A 47 -6.96 -11.51 -14.84
C GLU A 47 -6.35 -10.20 -14.32
N TYR A 48 -6.04 -10.17 -13.02
CA TYR A 48 -5.50 -8.97 -12.36
C TYR A 48 -4.02 -9.13 -12.03
N LYS A 49 -3.22 -8.14 -12.43
CA LYS A 49 -1.84 -8.00 -11.95
C LYS A 49 -1.85 -7.66 -10.46
N VAL A 50 -0.90 -8.23 -9.73
CA VAL A 50 -0.66 -7.92 -8.31
C VAL A 50 -0.34 -6.42 -8.18
N ARG A 51 -0.95 -5.75 -7.20
CA ARG A 51 -0.74 -4.33 -6.90
C ARG A 51 -0.50 -4.13 -5.41
N SER A 52 0.65 -3.59 -5.05
CA SER A 52 0.95 -3.18 -3.68
C SER A 52 0.23 -1.87 -3.36
N LEU A 53 -0.23 -1.76 -2.12
CA LEU A 53 -0.86 -0.57 -1.55
C LEU A 53 0.18 0.41 -1.01
N ASN A 54 1.24 -0.11 -0.40
CA ASN A 54 2.38 0.68 0.06
C ASN A 54 3.66 -0.15 0.04
N ARG A 55 4.81 0.52 0.06
CA ARG A 55 6.16 -0.05 0.17
C ARG A 55 6.87 0.64 1.34
N CYS A 56 7.34 -0.15 2.29
CA CYS A 56 7.97 0.38 3.50
C CYS A 56 9.12 -0.51 3.97
N ASN A 57 9.94 0.02 4.86
CA ASN A 57 11.01 -0.73 5.50
C ASN A 57 10.50 -1.39 6.77
N LEU A 58 10.82 -2.67 6.94
CA LEU A 58 10.65 -3.44 8.17
C LEU A 58 11.95 -3.39 8.96
N THR A 59 11.92 -2.75 10.13
CA THR A 59 13.05 -2.59 11.05
C THR A 59 12.80 -3.30 12.38
N PHE A 60 13.82 -3.42 13.23
CA PHE A 60 13.69 -3.96 14.58
C PHE A 60 14.14 -2.92 15.61
N ALA A 61 13.31 -2.63 16.60
CA ALA A 61 13.60 -1.60 17.61
C ALA A 61 14.92 -1.85 18.37
N GLY A 62 15.25 -3.13 18.64
CA GLY A 62 16.49 -3.51 19.33
C GLY A 62 17.68 -3.78 18.40
N ALA A 63 17.50 -3.68 17.08
CA ALA A 63 18.55 -3.99 16.10
C ALA A 63 18.29 -3.20 14.79
N PRO A 64 18.55 -1.88 14.79
CA PRO A 64 18.23 -1.01 13.66
C PRO A 64 19.01 -1.32 12.38
N ASP A 65 20.15 -1.99 12.50
CA ASP A 65 20.99 -2.40 11.36
C ASP A 65 20.31 -3.46 10.47
N TYR A 66 19.36 -4.21 11.03
CA TYR A 66 18.60 -5.21 10.28
C TYR A 66 17.36 -4.56 9.67
N VAL A 67 17.41 -4.35 8.37
CA VAL A 67 16.31 -3.78 7.59
C VAL A 67 15.92 -4.71 6.46
N ALA A 68 14.63 -4.96 6.29
CA ALA A 68 14.08 -5.59 5.09
C ALA A 68 13.09 -4.67 4.40
N ALA A 69 13.10 -4.67 3.07
CA ALA A 69 12.07 -3.99 2.31
C ALA A 69 10.84 -4.90 2.21
N VAL A 70 9.66 -4.34 2.45
CA VAL A 70 8.39 -5.05 2.36
C VAL A 70 7.35 -4.26 1.57
N GLN A 71 6.51 -4.99 0.85
CA GLN A 71 5.30 -4.47 0.21
C GLN A 71 4.07 -4.87 1.03
N VAL A 72 3.13 -3.94 1.14
CA VAL A 72 1.85 -4.14 1.80
C VAL A 72 0.77 -4.32 0.73
N TYR A 73 -0.05 -5.36 0.86
CA TYR A 73 -1.16 -5.67 -0.03
C TYR A 73 -2.47 -5.72 0.74
N CYS A 74 -3.56 -5.47 0.03
CA CYS A 74 -4.92 -5.58 0.53
C CYS A 74 -5.65 -6.67 -0.26
N HIS A 75 -5.94 -7.81 0.38
CA HIS A 75 -6.68 -8.90 -0.27
C HIS A 75 -8.19 -8.68 -0.30
N VAL A 76 -8.71 -7.86 0.60
CA VAL A 76 -10.14 -7.61 0.75
C VAL A 76 -10.36 -6.12 0.73
N LYS A 77 -10.87 -5.62 -0.39
CA LYS A 77 -11.30 -4.23 -0.54
C LYS A 77 -12.82 -4.18 -0.70
N GLU A 78 -13.44 -3.24 -0.02
CA GLU A 78 -14.88 -3.01 -0.17
C GLU A 78 -15.21 -2.56 -1.59
N ALA A 79 -16.18 -3.22 -2.21
CA ALA A 79 -16.68 -2.86 -3.53
C ALA A 79 -17.73 -1.77 -3.38
N ILE A 80 -17.31 -0.52 -3.60
CA ILE A 80 -18.18 0.66 -3.53
C ILE A 80 -18.74 0.95 -4.92
N LYS A 81 -20.03 1.30 -5.01
CA LYS A 81 -20.62 1.80 -6.26
C LYS A 81 -19.83 3.03 -6.73
N PRO A 82 -19.40 3.10 -8.01
CA PRO A 82 -18.66 4.25 -8.49
C PRO A 82 -19.46 5.54 -8.27
N HIS A 83 -18.76 6.59 -7.86
CA HIS A 83 -19.36 7.90 -7.67
C HIS A 83 -19.98 8.41 -8.98
N PRO A 84 -21.09 9.17 -8.92
CA PRO A 84 -21.69 9.75 -10.10
C PRO A 84 -20.70 10.71 -10.79
N VAL A 85 -20.76 10.74 -12.12
CA VAL A 85 -19.90 11.61 -12.92
C VAL A 85 -20.78 12.65 -13.60
N TYR A 86 -20.38 13.92 -13.47
CA TYR A 86 -21.11 15.04 -14.06
C TYR A 86 -20.86 15.08 -15.57
N LEU A 87 -21.94 15.18 -16.34
CA LEU A 87 -21.93 15.24 -17.80
C LEU A 87 -22.61 16.53 -18.25
N HIS A 88 -22.09 17.10 -19.33
CA HIS A 88 -22.77 18.21 -19.98
C HIS A 88 -24.03 17.71 -20.70
N PRO A 89 -25.18 18.41 -20.60
CA PRO A 89 -26.48 17.90 -21.06
C PRO A 89 -26.52 17.58 -22.56
N ASP A 90 -25.97 18.46 -23.40
CA ASP A 90 -26.12 18.33 -24.86
C ASP A 90 -25.10 17.39 -25.50
N ASN A 91 -23.84 17.43 -25.06
CA ASN A 91 -22.73 16.72 -25.70
C ASN A 91 -22.25 15.48 -24.91
N GLN A 92 -22.84 15.23 -23.74
CA GLN A 92 -22.52 14.12 -22.82
C GLN A 92 -21.02 13.95 -22.51
N LYS A 93 -20.24 15.03 -22.61
CA LYS A 93 -18.83 15.05 -22.22
C LYS A 93 -18.71 15.22 -20.70
N LEU A 94 -17.64 14.69 -20.15
CA LEU A 94 -17.30 14.78 -18.73
C LEU A 94 -17.06 16.24 -18.31
N LEU A 95 -17.70 16.67 -17.23
CA LEU A 95 -17.49 17.99 -16.63
C LEU A 95 -16.36 17.92 -15.60
N ARG A 96 -15.38 18.82 -15.74
CA ARG A 96 -14.34 19.05 -14.73
C ARG A 96 -14.91 19.96 -13.65
N SER A 97 -14.82 19.55 -12.38
CA SER A 97 -15.22 20.37 -11.24
C SER A 97 -14.01 21.12 -10.70
N GLU A 98 -14.13 22.45 -10.57
CA GLU A 98 -13.14 23.31 -9.91
C GLU A 98 -13.74 23.92 -8.65
N THR A 99 -12.98 23.96 -7.56
CA THR A 99 -13.41 24.58 -6.29
C THR A 99 -12.48 25.74 -5.99
N ARG A 100 -13.05 26.94 -5.77
CA ARG A 100 -12.30 28.17 -5.45
C ARG A 100 -12.87 28.80 -4.19
N TYR A 101 -12.01 29.36 -3.35
CA TYR A 101 -12.41 30.13 -2.16
C TYR A 101 -12.48 31.61 -2.55
N ILE A 102 -13.55 32.29 -2.15
CA ILE A 102 -13.80 33.69 -2.51
C ILE A 102 -14.16 34.46 -1.24
N ASN A 103 -13.55 35.61 -1.04
CA ASN A 103 -13.93 36.53 0.03
C ASN A 103 -15.29 37.17 -0.31
N MET A 104 -16.23 37.10 0.61
CA MET A 104 -17.59 37.60 0.41
C MET A 104 -17.66 39.12 0.20
N ASP A 105 -16.78 39.89 0.85
CA ASP A 105 -16.84 41.35 0.82
C ASP A 105 -16.08 41.93 -0.38
N THR A 106 -14.93 41.35 -0.71
CA THR A 106 -14.04 41.88 -1.76
C THR A 106 -14.17 41.15 -3.09
N GLY A 107 -14.76 39.96 -3.12
CA GLY A 107 -14.81 39.09 -4.30
C GLY A 107 -13.44 38.55 -4.73
N ALA A 108 -12.38 38.80 -3.95
CA ALA A 108 -11.06 38.29 -4.25
C ALA A 108 -11.02 36.78 -4.04
N ILE A 109 -10.34 36.09 -4.97
CA ILE A 109 -10.06 34.65 -4.82
C ILE A 109 -9.01 34.51 -3.73
N LEU A 110 -9.31 33.69 -2.74
CA LEU A 110 -8.44 33.42 -1.60
C LEU A 110 -7.59 32.18 -1.85
N ASP A 111 -6.31 32.27 -1.48
CA ASP A 111 -5.46 31.10 -1.43
C ASP A 111 -5.69 30.34 -0.12
N LYS A 112 -5.92 29.03 -0.24
CA LYS A 112 -6.32 28.17 0.89
C LYS A 112 -5.20 28.04 1.92
N ASP A 113 -3.94 28.00 1.48
CA ASP A 113 -2.82 27.68 2.35
C ASP A 113 -2.30 28.90 3.12
N THR A 114 -2.45 30.11 2.56
CA THR A 114 -1.90 31.35 3.12
C THR A 114 -2.94 32.24 3.79
N GLU A 115 -4.12 32.40 3.18
CA GLU A 115 -5.12 33.41 3.60
C GLU A 115 -6.27 32.80 4.40
N VAL A 116 -6.56 31.51 4.22
CA VAL A 116 -7.62 30.80 4.95
C VAL A 116 -7.05 30.13 6.20
N ARG A 117 -7.47 30.59 7.39
CA ARG A 117 -7.10 29.97 8.67
C ARG A 117 -8.26 29.17 9.23
N SER A 118 -7.95 27.97 9.72
CA SER A 118 -8.88 27.16 10.50
C SER A 118 -8.68 27.45 11.98
N TYR A 119 -9.74 27.33 12.77
CA TYR A 119 -9.67 27.42 14.23
C TYR A 119 -10.45 26.28 14.87
N VAL A 120 -10.14 26.00 16.12
CA VAL A 120 -10.90 25.10 16.99
C VAL A 120 -11.39 25.89 18.18
N ASP A 121 -12.68 25.72 18.49
CA ASP A 121 -13.30 26.32 19.67
C ASP A 121 -12.96 25.50 20.90
N PHE A 122 -12.30 26.12 21.86
CA PHE A 122 -11.97 25.48 23.12
C PHE A 122 -12.15 26.45 24.29
N GLY A 123 -13.01 26.10 25.25
CA GLY A 123 -13.24 26.93 26.44
C GLY A 123 -13.86 28.30 26.16
N GLY A 124 -14.48 28.51 24.99
CA GLY A 124 -15.00 29.81 24.57
C GLY A 124 -13.96 30.71 23.88
N GLU A 125 -12.74 30.23 23.67
CA GLU A 125 -11.70 30.90 22.89
C GLU A 125 -11.51 30.21 21.53
N HIS A 126 -11.23 31.02 20.50
CA HIS A 126 -10.89 30.56 19.16
C HIS A 126 -9.38 30.34 19.06
N VAL A 127 -8.94 29.08 19.04
CA VAL A 127 -7.52 28.74 18.87
C VAL A 127 -7.24 28.54 17.38
N PRO A 128 -6.47 29.42 16.72
CA PRO A 128 -6.13 29.24 15.32
C PRO A 128 -5.15 28.07 15.17
N ILE A 129 -5.41 27.20 14.21
CA ILE A 129 -4.55 26.07 13.88
C ILE A 129 -4.19 26.16 12.40
N THR A 130 -2.90 26.28 12.10
CA THR A 130 -2.43 26.27 10.71
C THR A 130 -2.30 24.84 10.19
N TYR A 131 -2.26 24.68 8.87
CA TYR A 131 -2.00 23.38 8.25
C TYR A 131 -0.66 22.77 8.71
N GLY A 132 0.38 23.61 8.87
CA GLY A 132 1.67 23.18 9.39
C GLY A 132 1.60 22.67 10.83
N ASP A 133 0.77 23.28 11.67
CA ASP A 133 0.54 22.81 13.04
C ASP A 133 -0.16 21.45 13.05
N ILE A 134 -1.17 21.25 12.20
CA ILE A 134 -1.85 19.94 12.06
C ILE A 134 -0.87 18.87 11.59
N ALA A 135 0.02 19.20 10.65
CA ALA A 135 1.04 18.26 10.17
C ALA A 135 1.99 17.87 11.32
N LYS A 136 2.51 18.86 12.06
CA LYS A 136 3.35 18.64 13.25
C LYS A 136 2.66 17.84 14.35
N MET A 137 1.36 18.07 14.58
CA MET A 137 0.57 17.31 15.56
C MET A 137 0.39 15.84 15.15
N LYS A 138 0.45 15.53 13.85
CA LYS A 138 0.30 14.17 13.33
C LYS A 138 1.62 13.42 13.23
N THR A 139 2.75 14.11 13.24
CA THR A 139 4.08 13.53 13.28
C THR A 139 4.51 13.33 14.73
N PHE A 140 4.82 12.09 15.10
CA PHE A 140 5.51 11.80 16.34
C PHE A 140 7.00 11.84 16.05
N ASP A 141 7.61 13.02 16.11
CA ASP A 141 9.07 13.10 16.11
C ASP A 141 9.56 12.41 17.39
N ALA A 142 10.45 11.42 17.24
CA ALA A 142 11.24 10.96 18.37
C ALA A 142 12.06 12.17 18.85
N ASP A 143 11.89 12.56 20.11
CA ASP A 143 12.54 13.70 20.73
C ASP A 143 14.00 13.86 20.26
N GLU A 144 14.43 15.10 20.00
CA GLU A 144 15.76 15.53 19.51
C GLU A 144 16.98 14.98 20.32
N ASN A 145 16.74 14.21 21.38
CA ASN A 145 17.76 13.50 22.15
C ASN A 145 18.07 12.07 21.64
N ASP A 146 17.33 11.51 20.67
CA ASP A 146 17.66 10.22 20.06
C ASP A 146 18.55 10.40 18.82
N ARG A 147 19.87 10.45 19.08
CA ARG A 147 20.91 10.70 18.08
C ARG A 147 20.91 9.62 16.99
N GLY A 148 20.60 10.00 15.75
CA GLY A 148 21.07 9.29 14.55
C GLY A 148 20.05 8.84 13.50
N ARG A 149 18.80 9.30 13.51
CA ARG A 149 17.81 8.96 12.46
C ARG A 149 17.76 10.00 11.34
N GLU A 150 18.84 10.12 10.58
CA GLU A 150 18.81 10.79 9.27
C GLU A 150 18.26 9.79 8.24
N ASN A 151 16.94 9.64 8.16
CA ASN A 151 16.24 9.10 6.97
C ASN A 151 14.73 9.08 7.19
N THR A 152 14.08 10.25 7.26
CA THR A 152 12.66 10.40 6.89
C THR A 152 12.39 11.89 6.63
N GLN A 153 12.76 12.38 5.44
CA GLN A 153 12.14 13.63 4.95
C GLN A 153 10.76 13.27 4.42
N VAL A 154 9.73 13.66 5.17
CA VAL A 154 8.34 13.60 4.70
C VAL A 154 8.15 14.80 3.77
N PHE A 155 8.33 14.61 2.47
CA PHE A 155 7.95 15.63 1.51
C PHE A 155 6.43 15.76 1.47
N ALA A 156 5.93 16.95 1.78
CA ALA A 156 4.53 17.29 1.64
C ALA A 156 4.11 17.11 0.18
N ALA A 157 3.05 16.34 -0.06
CA ALA A 157 2.46 16.15 -1.38
C ALA A 157 1.93 17.49 -1.90
N GLY A 158 2.68 18.14 -2.78
CA GLY A 158 2.19 19.26 -3.59
C GLY A 158 1.31 18.73 -4.72
N ASN A 159 0.09 19.25 -4.82
CA ASN A 159 -0.75 19.05 -6.00
C ASN A 159 -0.18 19.87 -7.16
N GLY A 160 0.62 19.24 -8.02
CA GLY A 160 1.01 19.78 -9.33
C GLY A 160 0.10 19.24 -10.43
N GLU A 161 -0.47 20.14 -11.24
CA GLU A 161 -1.14 19.79 -12.49
C GLU A 161 -0.14 19.20 -13.49
N ALA A 162 -0.47 18.04 -14.07
CA ALA A 162 0.35 17.34 -15.03
C ALA A 162 -0.25 17.51 -16.44
N ASP A 163 0.29 18.47 -17.19
CA ASP A 163 0.21 18.51 -18.65
C ASP A 163 1.64 18.39 -19.21
N GLY A 164 1.97 17.26 -19.86
CA GLY A 164 3.26 17.07 -20.53
C GLY A 164 3.56 15.62 -20.89
N GLU A 165 3.81 15.37 -22.17
CA GLU A 165 4.05 14.06 -22.79
C GLU A 165 5.41 13.45 -22.42
N GLY A 166 5.37 12.21 -21.90
CA GLY A 166 6.29 11.11 -22.24
C GLY A 166 7.81 11.31 -22.18
N GLU A 167 8.36 11.34 -20.98
CA GLU A 167 9.66 10.69 -20.68
C GLU A 167 9.43 9.69 -19.54
N GLU A 168 9.83 8.44 -19.73
CA GLU A 168 9.79 7.40 -18.69
C GLU A 168 10.82 7.74 -17.61
N ALA A 169 10.45 8.66 -16.71
CA ALA A 169 11.24 8.99 -15.55
C ALA A 169 11.30 7.79 -14.61
N GLU A 170 12.51 7.38 -14.21
CA GLU A 170 12.73 6.47 -13.10
C GLU A 170 12.09 7.09 -11.85
N VAL A 171 10.91 6.60 -11.47
CA VAL A 171 10.19 7.08 -10.29
C VAL A 171 11.02 6.68 -9.07
N GLU A 172 11.75 7.62 -8.50
CA GLU A 172 12.41 7.46 -7.20
C GLU A 172 11.32 7.12 -6.17
N GLU A 173 11.24 5.85 -5.78
CA GLU A 173 10.14 5.34 -4.96
C GLU A 173 10.17 5.96 -3.56
N THR A 174 9.35 7.01 -3.38
CA THR A 174 9.16 7.69 -2.10
C THR A 174 8.71 6.68 -1.05
N ILE A 175 9.50 6.50 0.01
CA ILE A 175 9.13 5.65 1.15
C ILE A 175 8.07 6.38 1.95
N SER A 176 6.86 5.83 2.02
CA SER A 176 5.85 6.33 2.94
C SER A 176 5.77 5.41 4.17
N GLY A 177 6.44 5.82 5.24
CA GLY A 177 6.43 5.17 6.55
C GLY A 177 7.38 3.97 6.72
N SER A 178 7.52 3.52 7.97
CA SER A 178 8.29 2.35 8.40
C SER A 178 7.45 1.44 9.30
N LEU A 179 7.77 0.15 9.29
CA LEU A 179 7.21 -0.86 10.18
C LEU A 179 8.31 -1.29 11.14
N GLU A 180 8.22 -0.90 12.40
CA GLU A 180 9.23 -1.24 13.41
C GLU A 180 8.75 -2.36 14.32
N ILE A 181 9.42 -3.51 14.29
CA ILE A 181 9.10 -4.61 15.19
C ILE A 181 9.57 -4.24 16.61
N ILE A 182 8.60 -4.07 17.50
CA ILE A 182 8.81 -3.76 18.92
C ILE A 182 9.06 -5.05 19.72
N GLY A 183 8.44 -6.17 19.32
CA GLY A 183 8.63 -7.44 20.00
C GLY A 183 7.72 -8.56 19.51
N PHE A 184 7.70 -9.67 20.24
CA PHE A 184 6.93 -10.86 19.87
C PHE A 184 5.96 -11.27 20.97
N LYS A 185 4.69 -11.49 20.59
CA LYS A 185 3.61 -11.90 21.48
C LYS A 185 3.09 -13.28 21.08
N ASN A 186 2.57 -14.07 22.02
CA ASN A 186 1.94 -15.35 21.69
C ASN A 186 0.67 -15.13 20.86
N ARG A 187 0.46 -15.94 19.80
CA ARG A 187 -0.71 -15.85 18.91
C ARG A 187 -2.05 -15.91 19.67
N ARG A 188 -2.11 -16.69 20.76
CA ARG A 188 -3.31 -16.82 21.62
C ARG A 188 -3.74 -15.51 22.29
N LYS A 189 -2.85 -14.52 22.44
CA LYS A 189 -3.21 -13.21 23.01
C LYS A 189 -3.93 -12.31 22.02
N LEU A 190 -3.93 -12.64 20.72
CA LEU A 190 -4.71 -11.95 19.71
C LEU A 190 -6.10 -12.58 19.63
N LYS A 191 -7.10 -11.92 20.23
CA LYS A 191 -8.49 -12.39 20.25
C LYS A 191 -9.21 -11.91 18.99
N PHE A 192 -10.11 -12.74 18.47
CA PHE A 192 -10.94 -12.40 17.30
C PHE A 192 -11.74 -11.11 17.48
N GLN A 193 -12.24 -10.86 18.70
CA GLN A 193 -13.03 -9.68 19.04
C GLN A 193 -12.23 -8.35 19.01
N HIS A 194 -10.90 -8.38 18.95
CA HIS A 194 -10.08 -7.15 18.85
C HIS A 194 -9.92 -6.66 17.39
N ARG A 195 -10.76 -7.14 16.47
CA ARG A 195 -10.71 -6.75 15.06
C ARG A 195 -11.26 -5.34 14.88
N ILE A 196 -10.40 -4.42 14.46
CA ILE A 196 -10.76 -3.02 14.13
C ILE A 196 -11.02 -2.86 12.62
N GLY A 197 -10.37 -3.66 11.77
CA GLY A 197 -10.48 -3.60 10.31
C GLY A 197 -10.20 -4.94 9.62
N HIS A 198 -10.01 -4.92 8.29
CA HIS A 198 -9.49 -6.07 7.56
C HIS A 198 -7.96 -6.15 7.72
N GLY A 199 -7.41 -7.36 7.63
CA GLY A 199 -5.97 -7.56 7.68
C GLY A 199 -5.30 -7.20 6.35
N TYR A 200 -4.09 -6.68 6.43
CA TYR A 200 -3.21 -6.50 5.29
C TYR A 200 -2.23 -7.68 5.18
N PHE A 201 -1.71 -7.88 3.98
CA PHE A 201 -0.69 -8.89 3.71
C PHE A 201 0.65 -8.21 3.46
N ILE A 202 1.70 -8.71 4.10
CA ILE A 202 3.06 -8.19 3.99
C ILE A 202 3.89 -9.23 3.25
N TYR A 203 4.59 -8.82 2.21
CA TYR A 203 5.48 -9.68 1.43
C TYR A 203 6.83 -8.99 1.19
N PRO A 204 7.95 -9.73 1.22
CA PRO A 204 9.28 -9.14 1.02
C PRO A 204 9.48 -8.54 -0.38
N HIS A 205 10.20 -7.43 -0.44
CA HIS A 205 10.54 -6.75 -1.69
C HIS A 205 12.04 -6.87 -2.00
N GLU A 206 12.41 -7.94 -2.70
CA GLU A 206 13.81 -8.22 -3.03
C GLU A 206 14.44 -7.16 -3.95
N GLY A 207 13.65 -6.54 -4.83
CA GLY A 207 14.15 -5.53 -5.77
C GLY A 207 14.63 -4.22 -5.12
N ARG A 208 14.35 -4.01 -3.82
CA ARG A 208 14.80 -2.80 -3.09
C ARG A 208 15.94 -3.10 -2.12
N ILE A 209 15.79 -4.14 -1.31
CA ILE A 209 16.84 -4.57 -0.37
C ILE A 209 17.06 -6.06 -0.59
N THR A 210 18.22 -6.40 -1.16
CA THR A 210 18.64 -7.78 -1.37
C THR A 210 18.77 -8.49 -0.02
N GLY A 211 18.24 -9.71 0.08
CA GLY A 211 18.15 -10.50 1.30
C GLY A 211 16.84 -10.32 2.07
N SER A 212 15.95 -9.44 1.64
CA SER A 212 14.64 -9.23 2.29
C SER A 212 13.79 -10.50 2.30
N LYS A 213 13.75 -11.25 1.19
CA LYS A 213 13.05 -12.54 1.10
C LYS A 213 13.52 -13.49 2.20
N ARG A 214 14.85 -13.67 2.33
CA ARG A 214 15.46 -14.59 3.30
C ARG A 214 15.18 -14.17 4.74
N LEU A 215 15.28 -12.87 5.04
CA LEU A 215 15.03 -12.35 6.39
C LEU A 215 13.56 -12.56 6.80
N VAL A 216 12.62 -12.14 5.94
CA VAL A 216 11.18 -12.26 6.22
C VAL A 216 10.75 -13.73 6.26
N GLU A 217 11.28 -14.58 5.38
CA GLU A 217 11.03 -16.03 5.39
C GLU A 217 11.50 -16.67 6.71
N ALA A 218 12.74 -16.39 7.13
CA ALA A 218 13.29 -16.90 8.38
C ALA A 218 12.45 -16.44 9.59
N LEU A 219 12.03 -15.18 9.60
CA LEU A 219 11.15 -14.60 10.62
C LEU A 219 9.80 -15.32 10.66
N CYS A 220 9.12 -15.46 9.52
CA CYS A 220 7.84 -16.15 9.39
C CYS A 220 7.93 -17.62 9.83
N CYS A 221 8.94 -18.35 9.35
CA CYS A 221 9.20 -19.73 9.75
C CYS A 221 9.40 -19.86 11.26
N ARG A 222 10.16 -18.96 11.88
CA ARG A 222 10.43 -19.00 13.33
C ARG A 222 9.19 -18.64 14.14
N MET A 223 8.43 -17.62 13.74
CA MET A 223 7.18 -17.22 14.39
C MET A 223 6.11 -18.31 14.32
N ALA A 224 5.98 -18.97 13.16
CA ALA A 224 5.06 -20.10 12.98
C ALA A 224 5.41 -21.27 13.90
N LYS A 225 6.69 -21.68 13.95
CA LYS A 225 7.18 -22.74 14.83
C LYS A 225 6.95 -22.45 16.32
N LEU A 226 7.10 -21.19 16.73
CA LEU A 226 6.94 -20.77 18.13
C LEU A 226 5.50 -20.37 18.48
N GLY A 227 4.58 -20.34 17.52
CA GLY A 227 3.21 -19.84 17.74
C GLY A 227 3.17 -18.37 18.18
N LYS A 228 4.13 -17.56 17.71
CA LYS A 228 4.26 -16.13 18.02
C LYS A 228 3.79 -15.25 16.87
N ILE A 229 3.48 -13.99 17.19
CA ILE A 229 3.18 -12.90 16.27
C ILE A 229 4.13 -11.75 16.58
N ALA A 230 4.54 -10.99 15.57
CA ALA A 230 5.26 -9.74 15.76
C ALA A 230 4.28 -8.64 16.16
N LEU A 231 4.70 -7.80 17.11
CA LEU A 231 4.10 -6.50 17.38
C LEU A 231 4.92 -5.47 16.63
N VAL A 232 4.23 -4.70 15.80
CA VAL A 232 4.73 -3.65 14.93
C VAL A 232 3.93 -2.40 15.25
#